data_AF-A0A2N3FJV3-F1
#
_entry.id   AF-A0A2N3FJV3-F1
#
_cell.length_a   1.000
_cell.length_b   1.000
_cell.length_c   1.000
_cell.angle_alpha   90.00
_cell.angle_beta   90.00
_cell.angle_gamma   90.00
#
_symmetry.space_group_name_H-M   'P 1'
#
loop_
_entity.id
_entity.type
_entity.pdbx_description
1 polymer ?
#
loop_
_entity_poly.entity_id
_entity_poly.type
_entity_poly.pdbx_seq_one_letter_code
_entity_poly.pdbx_strand_id
1 'polypeptide(L)' 'METTTFDLLTGQLQWSDAASGHTPNKAAAMVSLTEGKPSFIGWVIPEKIPAP' A
#
# COMPACT_ATOMS: atom_id res chain seq x y z
N MET A 1 10.44 -2.94 -15.52
CA MET A 1 10.25 -2.28 -14.21
C MET A 1 8.83 -1.78 -14.04
N GLU A 2 8.12 -1.46 -15.12
CA GLU A 2 6.66 -1.33 -15.08
C GLU A 2 6.01 -2.69 -14.80
N THR A 3 4.82 -2.68 -14.17
CA THR A 3 4.09 -3.85 -13.64
C THR A 3 4.86 -4.70 -12.62
N THR A 4 5.88 -4.14 -11.98
CA THR A 4 6.69 -4.85 -10.99
C THR A 4 6.11 -4.68 -9.60
N THR A 5 6.11 -5.78 -8.85
CA THR A 5 5.72 -5.80 -7.45
C THR A 5 6.96 -5.95 -6.58
N PHE A 6 7.08 -5.11 -5.57
CA PHE A 6 8.20 -5.10 -4.62
C PHE A 6 7.70 -5.47 -3.23
N ASP A 7 8.33 -6.47 -2.62
CA ASP A 7 8.10 -6.83 -1.23
C ASP A 7 9.09 -6.07 -0.34
N LEU A 8 8.58 -5.12 0.43
CA LEU A 8 9.36 -4.25 1.32
C LEU A 8 9.05 -4.58 2.77
N LEU A 9 9.93 -4.16 3.68
CA LEU A 9 9.67 -4.24 5.13
C LEU A 9 8.42 -3.46 5.56
N THR A 10 8.00 -2.50 4.75
CA THR A 10 6.81 -1.66 4.96
C THR A 10 5.61 -2.14 4.15
N GLY A 11 5.56 -3.43 3.81
CA GLY A 11 4.53 -4.02 2.97
C GLY A 11 4.77 -3.78 1.47
N GLN A 12 3.88 -4.32 0.66
CA GLN A 12 4.08 -4.39 -0.79
C GLN A 12 3.97 -3.00 -1.48
N LEU A 13 4.68 -2.83 -2.59
CA LEU A 13 4.56 -1.71 -3.52
C LEU A 13 4.31 -2.28 -4.91
N GLN A 14 3.22 -1.87 -5.55
CA GLN A 14 2.92 -2.18 -6.94
C GLN A 14 3.18 -0.93 -7.78
N TRP A 15 4.09 -1.05 -8.74
CA TRP A 15 4.43 0.03 -9.66
C TRP A 15 3.68 -0.18 -10.98
N SER A 16 2.77 0.75 -11.30
CA SER A 16 1.98 0.70 -12.53
C SER A 16 2.78 1.21 -13.74
N ASP A 17 2.23 0.98 -14.93
CA ASP A 17 2.85 1.37 -16.19
C ASP A 17 2.78 2.89 -16.44
N ALA A 18 3.56 3.36 -17.42
CA ALA A 18 3.60 4.76 -17.81
C ALA A 18 2.23 5.24 -18.35
N ALA A 19 1.48 4.36 -19.01
CA ALA A 19 0.17 4.67 -19.59
C ALA A 19 -0.87 5.04 -18.52
N SER A 20 -0.79 4.43 -17.34
CA SER A 20 -1.60 4.76 -16.16
C SER A 20 -0.99 5.84 -15.26
N GLY A 21 0.08 6.50 -15.73
CA GLY A 21 0.69 7.67 -15.08
C GLY A 21 1.69 7.34 -13.99
N HIS A 22 2.28 6.13 -13.98
CA HIS A 22 3.24 5.70 -12.95
C HIS A 22 2.70 5.83 -11.53
N THR A 23 1.42 5.54 -11.33
CA THR A 23 0.79 5.65 -10.02
C THR A 23 1.28 4.51 -9.12
N PRO A 24 2.02 4.77 -8.03
CA PRO A 24 2.39 3.72 -7.08
C PRO A 24 1.18 3.31 -6.25
N ASN A 25 0.89 2.00 -6.19
CA ASN A 25 -0.01 1.46 -5.20
C ASN A 25 0.80 0.89 -4.02
N LYS A 26 0.83 1.61 -2.90
CA LYS A 26 1.61 1.23 -1.72
C LYS A 26 0.69 0.66 -0.65
N ALA A 27 1.08 -0.51 -0.11
CA ALA A 27 0.39 -1.08 1.04
C ALA A 27 0.47 -0.13 2.25
N ALA A 28 -0.66 0.05 2.92
CA ALA A 28 -0.81 0.84 4.13
C ALA A 28 -0.78 -0.08 5.37
N ALA A 29 -0.19 0.41 6.47
CA ALA A 29 -0.25 -0.26 7.76
C ALA A 29 -1.66 -0.11 8.34
N MET A 30 -2.32 -1.22 8.63
CA MET A 30 -3.59 -1.21 9.34
C MET A 30 -3.33 -1.44 10.83
N VAL A 31 -3.88 -0.55 11.65
CA VAL A 31 -3.67 -0.53 13.10
C VAL A 31 -5.04 -0.53 13.78
N SER A 32 -5.25 -1.46 14.70
CA SER A 32 -6.40 -1.43 15.62
C SER A 32 -6.04 -0.61 16.84
N LEU A 33 -6.96 0.24 17.30
CA LEU A 33 -6.82 0.99 18.55
C LEU A 33 -7.90 0.52 19.53
N THR A 34 -7.49 -0.19 20.57
CA THR A 34 -8.39 -0.69 21.62
C THR A 34 -7.91 -0.14 22.95
N GLU A 35 -8.77 0.58 23.68
CA GLU A 35 -8.43 1.20 24.97
C GLU A 35 -7.15 2.06 24.92
N GLY A 36 -6.93 2.76 23.81
CA GLY A 36 -5.74 3.60 23.61
C GLY A 36 -4.45 2.83 23.30
N LYS A 37 -4.50 1.50 23.19
CA LYS A 37 -3.34 0.67 22.81
C LYS A 37 -3.40 0.30 21.32
N PRO A 38 -2.39 0.69 20.51
CA PRO A 38 -2.33 0.30 19.12
C PRO A 38 -1.85 -1.15 18.97
N SER A 39 -2.41 -1.86 18.00
CA SER A 39 -1.94 -3.17 17.57
C SER A 39 -1.84 -3.21 16.04
N PHE A 40 -0.71 -3.67 15.53
CA PHE A 40 -0.53 -3.86 14.09
C PHE A 40 -1.32 -5.09 13.64
N ILE A 41 -2.27 -4.89 12.73
CA ILE A 41 -3.16 -5.97 12.28
C ILE A 41 -2.91 -6.39 10.83
N GLY A 42 -1.95 -5.76 10.14
CA GLY A 42 -1.47 -6.20 8.84
C GLY A 42 -1.26 -5.07 7.84
N TRP A 43 -0.79 -5.46 6.66
CA TRP A 43 -0.63 -4.59 5.50
C TRP A 43 -1.84 -4.74 4.58
N VAL A 44 -2.38 -3.63 4.08
CA VAL A 44 -3.51 -3.64 3.13
C VAL A 44 -3.11 -2.85 1.88
N ILE A 45 -3.25 -3.45 0.70
CA ILE A 45 -3.18 -2.75 -0.59
C ILE A 45 -4.57 -2.17 -0.87
N PRO A 46 -4.71 -0.84 -0.99
CA PRO A 46 -5.98 -0.23 -1.36
C PRO A 46 -6.45 -0.68 -2.76
N GLU A 47 -7.72 -1.08 -2.88
CA GLU A 47 -8.34 -1.40 -4.17
C GLU A 47 -8.56 -0.16 -5.05
N LYS A 48 -8.73 1.01 -4.40
CA LYS A 48 -8.92 2.28 -5.07
C LYS A 48 -7.94 3.31 -4.49
N ILE A 49 -7.15 3.89 -5.38
CA ILE A 49 -6.25 4.99 -5.06
C ILE A 49 -7.01 6.30 -5.34
N PRO A 50 -7.10 7.24 -4.39
CA PRO A 50 -7.66 8.56 -4.64
C PRO A 50 -6.88 9.27 -5.75
N ALA A 51 -7.56 10.08 -6.56
CA ALA A 51 -6.87 10.98 -7.48
C ALA A 51 -6.00 11.98 -6.67
N PRO A 52 -4.84 12.38 -7.22
CA PRO A 52 -3.96 13.36 -6.58
C PRO A 52 -4.60 14.75 -6.44
#